data_AF-A0A814SU92-F1
#
_entry.id   AF-A0A814SU92-F1
#
_cell.length_a   1.000
_cell.length_b   1.000
_cell.length_c   1.000
_cell.angle_alpha   90.00
_cell.angle_beta   90.00
_cell.angle_gamma   90.00
#
_symmetry.space_group_name_H-M   'P 1'
#
loop_
_entity.id
_entity.type
_entity.pdbx_description
1 polymer ?
#
loop_
_entity_poly.entity_id
_entity_poly.type
_entity_poly.pdbx_seq_one_letter_code
_entity_poly.pdbx_strand_id
1 'polypeptide(L)'
;MGEFLPDLFKAAEKFARDNWTTQTPPIIRIDYNMSLADQCPSLKRFYKGVETLGHPLPLDMARGFFTFHGTAPGSIKPICVNGFDPSRRAGQACGVGEYFGVTAAISHGYSCRGNTQGPYSMIIAFLLNCPQLSTHAGFCHVMNNPCDWSHAFNLPVLVVSYGTQTTCPSPLSN
;
A
#
# COMPACT_ATOMS: atom_id res chain seq x y z
N MET A 1 19.97 -7.91 8.14
CA MET A 1 18.70 -7.67 7.40
C MET A 1 17.73 -8.87 7.50
N GLY A 2 17.74 -9.64 8.60
CA GLY A 2 17.15 -10.98 8.60
C GLY A 2 15.64 -11.10 8.87
N GLU A 3 15.01 -10.15 9.58
CA GLU A 3 13.64 -10.35 10.10
C GLU A 3 12.63 -9.26 9.73
N PHE A 4 13.07 -8.11 9.21
CA PHE A 4 12.16 -6.98 8.91
C PHE A 4 11.06 -7.34 7.90
N LEU A 5 11.40 -7.93 6.75
CA LEU A 5 10.39 -8.24 5.73
C LEU A 5 9.41 -9.34 6.17
N PRO A 6 9.85 -10.48 6.75
CA PRO A 6 8.93 -11.46 7.31
C PRO A 6 7.95 -10.88 8.35
N ASP A 7 8.46 -10.06 9.29
CA ASP A 7 7.61 -9.43 10.31
C ASP A 7 6.66 -8.39 9.71
N LEU A 8 7.13 -7.62 8.74
CA LEU A 8 6.32 -6.65 8.00
C LEU A 8 5.17 -7.34 7.27
N PHE A 9 5.41 -8.47 6.60
CA PHE A 9 4.35 -9.23 5.93
C PHE A 9 3.33 -9.77 6.91
N LYS A 10 3.78 -10.38 8.02
CA LYS A 10 2.91 -10.93 9.06
C LYS A 10 2.05 -9.85 9.71
N ALA A 11 2.64 -8.70 10.01
CA ALA A 11 1.93 -7.56 10.60
C ALA A 11 0.93 -6.93 9.62
N ALA A 12 1.30 -6.82 8.33
CA ALA A 12 0.39 -6.34 7.29
C ALA A 12 -0.79 -7.28 7.07
N GLU A 13 -0.58 -8.60 7.08
CA GLU A 13 -1.67 -9.57 6.97
C GLU A 13 -2.60 -9.50 8.17
N LYS A 14 -2.04 -9.44 9.38
CA LYS A 14 -2.83 -9.25 10.60
C LYS A 14 -3.65 -7.98 10.53
N PHE A 15 -3.04 -6.86 10.13
CA PHE A 15 -3.75 -5.60 9.92
C PHE A 15 -4.90 -5.75 8.93
N ALA A 16 -4.64 -6.37 7.77
CA ALA A 16 -5.65 -6.57 6.73
C ALA A 16 -6.86 -7.33 7.26
N ARG A 17 -6.64 -8.42 8.03
CA ARG A 17 -7.70 -9.26 8.59
C ARG A 17 -8.45 -8.57 9.73
N ASP A 18 -7.73 -7.95 10.66
CA ASP A 18 -8.34 -7.31 11.84
C ASP A 18 -9.14 -6.05 11.50
N ASN A 19 -8.77 -5.37 10.41
CA ASN A 19 -9.39 -4.12 9.97
C ASN A 19 -10.31 -4.32 8.75
N TRP A 20 -10.60 -5.58 8.37
CA TRP A 20 -11.58 -5.88 7.34
C TRP A 20 -12.99 -5.82 7.93
N THR A 21 -13.83 -4.93 7.41
CA THR A 21 -15.21 -4.75 7.88
C THR A 21 -16.21 -5.33 6.90
N THR A 22 -17.44 -5.55 7.37
CA THR A 22 -18.57 -6.02 6.54
C THR A 22 -19.02 -5.02 5.48
N GLN A 23 -18.48 -3.79 5.48
CA GLN A 23 -18.73 -2.78 4.44
C GLN A 23 -17.97 -3.06 3.14
N THR A 24 -17.02 -4.01 3.16
CA THR A 24 -16.26 -4.44 1.98
C THR A 24 -16.54 -5.93 1.72
N PRO A 25 -16.61 -6.38 0.45
CA PRO A 25 -16.78 -7.81 0.16
C PRO A 25 -15.69 -8.67 0.84
N PRO A 26 -15.95 -9.97 1.10
CA PRO A 26 -15.03 -10.80 1.87
C PRO A 26 -13.69 -11.01 1.15
N ILE A 27 -12.63 -11.17 1.96
CA ILE A 27 -11.30 -11.50 1.46
C ILE A 27 -11.33 -12.88 0.83
N ILE A 28 -10.81 -12.99 -0.39
CA ILE A 28 -10.62 -14.25 -1.11
C ILE A 28 -9.19 -14.76 -0.87
N ARG A 29 -8.19 -13.87 -1.00
CA ARG A 29 -6.77 -14.20 -0.88
C ARG A 29 -5.95 -12.98 -0.46
N ILE A 30 -4.77 -13.26 0.09
CA ILE A 30 -3.75 -12.29 0.43
C ILE A 30 -2.45 -12.74 -0.24
N ASP A 31 -1.87 -11.86 -1.04
CA ASP A 31 -0.60 -12.09 -1.73
C ASP A 31 0.47 -11.14 -1.20
N TYR A 32 1.57 -11.71 -0.69
CA TYR A 32 2.72 -10.91 -0.27
C TYR A 32 3.42 -10.32 -1.50
N ASN A 33 3.86 -9.07 -1.39
CA ASN A 33 4.70 -8.46 -2.42
C ASN A 33 6.12 -9.04 -2.36
N MET A 34 6.30 -10.23 -2.94
CA MET A 34 7.60 -10.92 -2.92
C MET A 34 8.71 -10.17 -3.65
N SER A 35 8.38 -9.19 -4.50
CA SER A 35 9.40 -8.33 -5.14
C SER A 35 10.21 -7.51 -4.12
N LEU A 36 9.69 -7.32 -2.90
CA LEU A 36 10.44 -6.70 -1.80
C LEU A 36 11.64 -7.56 -1.40
N ALA A 37 11.53 -8.88 -1.41
CA ALA A 37 12.65 -9.78 -1.12
C ALA A 37 13.78 -9.65 -2.15
N ASP A 38 13.44 -9.33 -3.39
CA ASP A 38 14.37 -9.11 -4.50
C ASP A 38 14.95 -7.69 -4.54
N GLN A 39 14.75 -6.87 -3.50
CA GLN A 39 15.24 -5.48 -3.43
C GLN A 39 14.77 -4.65 -4.63
N CYS A 40 13.48 -4.77 -4.97
CA CYS A 40 12.86 -4.02 -6.06
C CYS A 40 13.01 -2.49 -5.88
N PRO A 41 12.82 -1.69 -6.94
CA PRO A 41 12.94 -0.22 -6.86
C PRO A 41 12.08 0.41 -5.75
N SER A 42 10.90 -0.16 -5.48
CA SER A 42 10.03 0.28 -4.37
C SER A 42 10.73 0.21 -3.02
N LEU A 43 11.30 -0.96 -2.67
CA LEU A 43 11.99 -1.15 -1.39
C LEU A 43 13.24 -0.27 -1.27
N LYS A 44 14.02 -0.16 -2.36
CA LYS A 44 15.22 0.68 -2.38
C LYS A 44 14.92 2.14 -2.07
N ARG A 45 13.83 2.67 -2.63
CA ARG A 45 13.41 4.06 -2.37
C ARG A 45 12.83 4.23 -0.97
N PHE A 46 12.11 3.22 -0.48
CA PHE A 46 11.64 3.22 0.91
C PHE A 46 12.81 3.27 1.90
N TYR A 47 13.84 2.45 1.73
CA TYR A 47 15.03 2.50 2.59
C TYR A 47 15.77 3.84 2.51
N LYS A 48 15.89 4.44 1.32
CA LYS A 48 16.41 5.82 1.22
C LYS A 48 15.54 6.82 2.00
N GLY A 49 14.22 6.65 1.99
CA GLY A 49 13.31 7.50 2.77
C GLY A 49 13.45 7.30 4.27
N VAL A 50 13.71 6.06 4.72
CA VAL A 50 14.07 5.75 6.11
C VAL A 50 15.36 6.46 6.51
N GLU A 51 16.38 6.39 5.66
CA GLU A 51 17.68 7.05 5.87
C GLU A 51 17.56 8.57 5.88
N THR A 52 16.73 9.17 5.00
CA THR A 52 16.55 10.65 4.96
C THR A 52 15.85 11.18 6.21
N LEU A 53 15.08 10.35 6.91
CA LEU A 53 14.49 10.65 8.21
C LEU A 53 15.45 10.39 9.39
N GLY A 54 16.67 9.90 9.12
CA GLY A 54 17.67 9.60 10.13
C GLY A 54 17.36 8.34 10.95
N HIS A 55 16.53 7.44 10.44
CA HIS A 55 16.20 6.18 11.11
C HIS A 55 17.21 5.08 10.73
N PRO A 56 17.59 4.21 11.69
CA PRO A 56 18.47 3.08 11.41
C PRO A 56 17.74 1.98 10.61
N LEU A 57 18.53 1.15 9.91
CA LEU A 57 18.06 -0.08 9.28
C LEU A 57 18.58 -1.31 10.07
N PRO A 58 17.74 -2.35 10.30
CA PRO A 58 16.34 -2.47 9.91
C PRO A 58 15.44 -1.48 10.65
N LEU A 59 14.39 -1.01 9.97
CA LEU A 59 13.44 -0.05 10.53
C LEU A 59 12.64 -0.67 11.68
N ASP A 60 12.49 0.07 12.77
CA ASP A 60 11.51 -0.22 13.82
C ASP A 60 10.09 0.02 13.28
N MET A 61 9.24 -1.01 13.26
CA MET A 61 7.85 -0.91 12.76
C MET A 61 7.01 0.14 13.51
N ALA A 62 7.36 0.53 14.74
CA ALA A 62 6.70 1.61 15.46
C ALA A 62 6.86 2.99 14.79
N ARG A 63 7.78 3.12 13.81
CA ARG A 63 7.98 4.35 13.01
C ARG A 63 6.95 4.54 11.89
N GLY A 64 6.02 3.62 11.73
CA GLY A 64 4.98 3.72 10.72
C GLY A 64 3.74 2.93 11.08
N PHE A 65 2.84 2.82 10.12
CA PHE A 65 1.58 2.09 10.26
C PHE A 65 1.06 1.61 8.91
N PHE A 66 0.14 0.65 8.94
CA PHE A 66 -0.48 0.11 7.74
C PHE A 66 -1.76 0.86 7.36
N THR A 67 -2.05 0.89 6.07
CA THR A 67 -3.23 1.55 5.51
C THR A 67 -3.68 0.85 4.22
N PHE A 68 -4.89 1.12 3.79
CA PHE A 68 -5.45 0.59 2.54
C PHE A 68 -5.17 1.53 1.36
N HIS A 69 -4.95 0.97 0.17
CA HIS A 69 -4.87 1.71 -1.08
C HIS A 69 -5.59 0.98 -2.21
N GLY A 70 -6.72 1.54 -2.63
CA GLY A 70 -7.45 1.07 -3.81
C GLY A 70 -6.92 1.70 -5.09
N THR A 71 -6.84 0.92 -6.15
CA THR A 71 -6.39 1.37 -7.48
C THR A 71 -6.93 0.42 -8.56
N ALA A 72 -6.81 0.81 -9.82
CA ALA A 72 -7.19 -0.04 -10.94
C ALA A 72 -6.33 -1.33 -10.99
N PRO A 73 -6.88 -2.49 -11.40
CA PRO A 73 -6.16 -3.76 -11.41
C PRO A 73 -4.81 -3.72 -12.15
N GLY A 74 -4.74 -3.05 -13.30
CA GLY A 74 -3.51 -2.92 -14.10
C GLY A 74 -2.40 -2.10 -13.43
N SER A 75 -2.71 -1.35 -12.37
CA SER A 75 -1.73 -0.56 -11.61
C SER A 75 -1.09 -1.32 -10.45
N ILE A 76 -1.70 -2.42 -9.98
CA ILE A 76 -1.27 -3.13 -8.76
C ILE A 76 0.17 -3.62 -8.88
N LYS A 77 0.48 -4.41 -9.92
CA LYS A 77 1.83 -4.98 -10.12
C LYS A 77 2.90 -3.90 -10.34
N PRO A 78 2.69 -2.90 -11.23
CA PRO A 78 3.62 -1.78 -11.34
C PRO A 78 3.88 -1.05 -10.02
N ILE A 79 2.85 -0.82 -9.20
CA ILE A 79 3.02 -0.18 -7.89
C ILE A 79 3.85 -1.07 -6.96
N CYS A 80 3.54 -2.37 -6.88
CA CYS A 80 4.26 -3.31 -6.01
C CYS A 80 5.76 -3.35 -6.32
N VAL A 81 6.14 -3.30 -7.61
CA VAL A 81 7.55 -3.35 -8.04
C VAL A 81 8.22 -1.98 -7.98
N ASN A 82 7.57 -0.95 -8.51
CA ASN A 82 8.20 0.36 -8.73
C ASN A 82 7.96 1.35 -7.59
N GLY A 83 6.94 1.12 -6.74
CA GLY A 83 6.43 2.08 -5.77
C GLY A 83 5.29 2.92 -6.33
N PHE A 84 4.70 3.74 -5.47
CA PHE A 84 3.65 4.66 -5.87
C PHE A 84 4.25 5.85 -6.63
N ASP A 85 3.79 6.09 -7.85
CA ASP A 85 4.36 7.08 -8.78
C ASP A 85 3.83 8.50 -8.50
N PRO A 86 4.66 9.44 -8.01
CA PRO A 86 4.26 10.81 -7.74
C PRO A 86 3.80 11.58 -8.97
N SER A 87 4.22 11.18 -10.17
CA SER A 87 3.80 11.84 -11.42
C SER A 87 2.36 11.51 -11.82
N ARG A 88 1.76 10.48 -11.22
CA ARG A 88 0.37 10.05 -11.49
C ARG A 88 -0.66 10.71 -10.58
N ARG A 89 -0.23 11.67 -9.76
CA ARG A 89 -1.10 12.49 -8.92
C ARG A 89 -2.09 13.28 -9.79
N ALA A 90 -3.38 13.09 -9.56
CA ALA A 90 -4.44 13.82 -10.26
C ALA A 90 -5.69 13.97 -9.37
N GLY A 91 -6.41 15.10 -9.47
CA GLY A 91 -7.70 15.31 -8.80
C GLY A 91 -7.64 15.24 -7.27
N GLN A 92 -6.81 16.08 -6.65
CA GLN A 92 -6.44 15.99 -5.24
C GLN A 92 -7.32 16.84 -4.32
N ALA A 93 -8.25 16.21 -3.59
CA ALA A 93 -9.21 16.89 -2.72
C ALA A 93 -8.62 17.35 -1.37
N CYS A 94 -7.58 16.67 -0.88
CA CYS A 94 -6.98 16.86 0.43
C CYS A 94 -5.52 17.32 0.36
N GLY A 95 -5.10 17.87 -0.79
CA GLY A 95 -3.73 18.32 -1.02
C GLY A 95 -2.86 17.32 -1.77
N VAL A 96 -1.61 17.72 -2.01
CA VAL A 96 -0.70 17.00 -2.88
C VAL A 96 -0.14 15.73 -2.23
N GLY A 97 -0.29 14.60 -2.90
CA GLY A 97 0.32 13.32 -2.54
C GLY A 97 -0.43 12.10 -3.06
N GLU A 98 0.04 10.93 -2.67
CA GLU A 98 -0.65 9.65 -2.84
C GLU A 98 -1.64 9.42 -1.69
N TYR A 99 -2.83 8.91 -2.02
CA TYR A 99 -3.94 8.79 -1.07
C TYR A 99 -4.09 7.35 -0.60
N PHE A 100 -4.33 7.20 0.70
CA PHE A 100 -4.51 5.92 1.36
C PHE A 100 -5.75 5.99 2.24
N GLY A 101 -6.70 5.08 2.07
CA GLY A 101 -7.94 5.08 2.84
C GLY A 101 -7.71 4.63 4.28
N VAL A 102 -8.32 5.32 5.25
CA VAL A 102 -8.29 4.91 6.67
C VAL A 102 -9.08 3.61 6.91
N THR A 103 -9.92 3.19 5.95
CA THR A 103 -10.62 1.91 5.95
C THR A 103 -10.57 1.24 4.57
N ALA A 104 -10.80 -0.07 4.55
CA ALA A 104 -10.96 -0.84 3.31
C ALA A 104 -12.12 -0.30 2.44
N ALA A 105 -13.23 0.11 3.06
CA ALA A 105 -14.42 0.60 2.36
C ALA A 105 -14.14 1.88 1.55
N ILE A 106 -13.31 2.79 2.10
CA ILE A 106 -12.89 4.01 1.38
C ILE A 106 -12.03 3.63 0.17
N SER A 107 -11.08 2.72 0.35
CA SER A 107 -10.22 2.23 -0.73
C SER A 107 -11.00 1.45 -1.79
N HIS A 108 -12.07 0.73 -1.41
CA HIS A 108 -12.89 -0.05 -2.33
C HIS A 108 -13.42 0.76 -3.50
N GLY A 109 -13.90 2.00 -3.26
CA GLY A 109 -14.36 2.88 -4.34
C GLY A 109 -13.31 3.15 -5.43
N TYR A 110 -12.02 3.10 -5.08
CA TYR A 110 -10.92 3.25 -6.02
C TYR A 110 -10.50 1.93 -6.67
N SER A 111 -10.69 0.80 -5.99
CA SER A 111 -10.50 -0.54 -6.56
C SER A 111 -11.50 -0.87 -7.67
N CYS A 112 -12.68 -0.25 -7.65
CA CYS A 112 -13.71 -0.45 -8.68
C CYS A 112 -13.40 0.27 -10.01
N ARG A 113 -12.32 1.06 -10.07
CA ARG A 113 -11.95 1.80 -11.28
C ARG A 113 -11.49 0.82 -12.37
N GLY A 114 -12.26 0.75 -13.45
CA GLY A 114 -12.01 -0.16 -14.57
C GLY A 114 -12.43 -1.62 -14.33
N ASN A 115 -13.07 -1.91 -13.19
CA ASN A 115 -13.66 -3.23 -12.89
C ASN A 115 -14.82 -3.06 -11.89
N THR A 116 -16.07 -3.25 -12.32
CA THR A 116 -17.24 -3.08 -11.44
C THR A 116 -17.85 -4.41 -10.97
N GLN A 117 -17.38 -5.55 -11.48
CA GLN A 117 -17.94 -6.88 -11.20
C GLN A 117 -17.06 -7.74 -10.27
N GLY A 118 -15.85 -7.28 -9.98
CA GLY A 118 -14.88 -8.03 -9.19
C GLY A 118 -14.36 -9.29 -9.92
N PRO A 119 -13.49 -10.09 -9.26
CA PRO A 119 -12.90 -9.83 -7.96
C PRO A 119 -12.08 -8.53 -7.97
N TYR A 120 -12.10 -7.82 -6.86
CA TYR A 120 -11.39 -6.55 -6.70
C TYR A 120 -10.02 -6.82 -6.05
N SER A 121 -9.14 -5.83 -6.12
CA SER A 121 -7.87 -5.87 -5.39
C SER A 121 -7.50 -4.51 -4.83
N MET A 122 -6.88 -4.51 -3.66
CA MET A 122 -6.30 -3.32 -3.04
C MET A 122 -4.97 -3.67 -2.37
N ILE A 123 -4.13 -2.67 -2.22
CA ILE A 123 -2.81 -2.80 -1.61
C ILE A 123 -2.93 -2.45 -0.12
N ILE A 124 -2.27 -3.22 0.74
CA ILE A 124 -1.93 -2.76 2.09
C ILE A 124 -0.54 -2.16 2.01
N ALA A 125 -0.47 -0.86 2.30
CA ALA A 125 0.76 -0.09 2.30
C ALA A 125 1.21 0.17 3.74
N PHE A 126 2.52 0.22 3.95
CA PHE A 126 3.12 0.75 5.17
C PHE A 126 3.55 2.20 4.93
N LEU A 127 3.12 3.12 5.78
CA LEU A 127 3.48 4.54 5.74
C LEU A 127 4.38 4.89 6.91
N LEU A 128 5.43 5.68 6.66
CA LEU A 128 6.25 6.26 7.73
C LEU A 128 5.53 7.43 8.39
N ASN A 129 5.71 7.54 9.71
CA ASN A 129 5.35 8.74 10.46
C ASN A 129 6.41 9.82 10.18
N CYS A 130 6.12 10.73 9.25
CA CYS A 130 7.04 11.77 8.81
C CYS A 130 6.33 13.10 8.50
N PRO A 131 7.08 14.22 8.37
CA PRO A 131 6.49 15.52 8.02
C PRO A 131 5.73 15.56 6.69
N GLN A 132 5.99 14.62 5.78
CA GLN A 132 5.35 14.52 4.46
C GLN A 132 3.98 13.81 4.51
N LEU A 133 3.61 13.27 5.67
CA LEU A 133 2.33 12.62 5.91
C LEU A 133 1.31 13.64 6.44
N SER A 134 0.16 13.74 5.78
CA SER A 134 -1.04 14.38 6.35
C SER A 134 -2.14 13.36 6.58
N THR A 135 -2.95 13.57 7.63
CA THR A 135 -4.09 12.71 7.96
C THR A 135 -5.36 13.54 7.97
N HIS A 136 -6.35 13.07 7.23
CA HIS A 136 -7.68 13.65 7.12
C HIS A 136 -8.66 12.70 7.82
N ALA A 137 -9.06 13.09 9.03
CA ALA A 137 -9.84 12.26 9.95
C ALA A 137 -11.06 11.65 9.27
N GLY A 138 -11.23 10.33 9.43
CA GLY A 138 -12.34 9.57 8.86
C GLY A 138 -12.28 9.34 7.35
N PHE A 139 -11.25 9.83 6.64
CA PHE A 139 -11.17 9.72 5.19
C PHE A 139 -9.86 9.08 4.70
N CYS A 140 -8.75 9.80 4.75
CA CYS A 140 -7.51 9.31 4.15
C CYS A 140 -6.26 9.84 4.82
N HIS A 141 -5.16 9.13 4.58
CA HIS A 141 -3.81 9.62 4.71
C HIS A 141 -3.30 10.05 3.34
N VAL A 142 -2.54 11.15 3.29
CA VAL A 142 -1.90 11.62 2.07
C VAL A 142 -0.40 11.65 2.31
N MET A 143 0.35 10.93 1.49
CA MET A 143 1.81 10.92 1.52
C MET A 143 2.36 11.78 0.39
N ASN A 144 3.08 12.85 0.71
CA ASN A 144 3.69 13.72 -0.29
C ASN A 144 5.15 13.35 -0.55
N ASN A 145 5.37 12.25 -1.27
CA ASN A 145 6.71 11.85 -1.70
C ASN A 145 7.35 12.87 -2.68
N PRO A 146 8.69 12.94 -2.77
CA PRO A 146 9.37 13.71 -3.80
C PRO A 146 9.02 13.24 -5.22
N CYS A 147 8.84 14.17 -6.16
CA CYS A 147 8.50 13.83 -7.55
C CYS A 147 9.67 13.31 -8.39
N ASP A 148 10.90 13.42 -7.89
CA ASP A 148 12.14 13.03 -8.59
C ASP A 148 12.52 11.56 -8.39
N TRP A 149 11.67 10.77 -7.71
CA TRP A 149 11.91 9.36 -7.39
C TRP A 149 13.17 9.11 -6.54
N SER A 150 13.71 10.13 -5.86
CA SER A 150 14.91 10.00 -5.03
C SER A 150 14.71 9.06 -3.86
N HIS A 151 13.54 9.10 -3.22
CA HIS A 151 13.12 8.26 -2.10
C HIS A 151 11.60 8.20 -1.99
N ALA A 152 11.10 7.32 -1.11
CA ALA A 152 9.67 7.21 -0.80
C ALA A 152 9.48 6.94 0.70
N PHE A 153 8.36 7.39 1.25
CA PHE A 153 7.97 7.18 2.64
C PHE A 153 6.81 6.19 2.80
N ASN A 154 6.46 5.51 1.71
CA ASN A 154 5.44 4.47 1.66
C ASN A 154 5.95 3.22 0.95
N LEU A 155 5.41 2.07 1.33
CA LEU A 155 5.82 0.78 0.81
C LEU A 155 4.59 -0.11 0.56
N PRO A 156 4.34 -0.60 -0.67
CA PRO A 156 3.29 -1.57 -0.94
C PRO A 156 3.71 -2.96 -0.43
N VAL A 157 3.08 -3.44 0.63
CA VAL A 157 3.53 -4.65 1.36
C VAL A 157 2.82 -5.90 0.89
N LEU A 158 1.50 -5.85 0.74
CA LEU A 158 0.73 -6.99 0.25
C LEU A 158 -0.47 -6.53 -0.58
N VAL A 159 -1.08 -7.47 -1.29
CA VAL A 159 -2.31 -7.26 -2.04
C VAL A 159 -3.40 -8.14 -1.47
N VAL A 160 -4.55 -7.56 -1.19
CA VAL A 160 -5.76 -8.26 -0.79
C VAL A 160 -6.67 -8.34 -2.01
N SER A 161 -7.01 -9.56 -2.44
CA SER A 161 -8.08 -9.77 -3.43
C SER A 161 -9.34 -10.22 -2.71
N TYR A 162 -10.47 -9.62 -3.09
CA TYR A 162 -11.72 -9.72 -2.35
C TYR A 162 -12.92 -9.61 -3.30
N GLY A 163 -14.06 -10.17 -2.90
CA GLY A 163 -15.23 -10.27 -3.77
C GLY A 163 -16.19 -11.37 -3.31
N THR A 164 -17.27 -11.58 -4.06
CA THR A 164 -18.23 -12.68 -3.79
C THR A 164 -17.78 -14.01 -4.38
N GLN A 165 -16.72 -14.00 -5.20
CA GLN A 165 -16.14 -15.19 -5.80
C GLN A 165 -15.39 -16.02 -4.76
N THR A 166 -15.29 -17.34 -4.99
CA THR A 166 -14.54 -18.25 -4.12
C THR A 166 -13.06 -18.35 -4.48
N THR A 167 -12.68 -17.97 -5.71
CA THR A 167 -11.31 -18.04 -6.22
C THR A 167 -10.99 -16.85 -7.12
N CYS A 168 -9.73 -16.41 -7.11
CA CYS A 168 -9.23 -15.34 -7.96
C CYS A 168 -7.75 -15.60 -8.33
N PRO A 169 -7.31 -15.38 -9.59
CA PRO A 169 -5.89 -15.40 -9.92
C PRO A 169 -5.14 -14.31 -9.15
N SER A 170 -3.82 -14.48 -9.00
CA SER A 170 -3.04 -13.47 -8.28
C SER A 170 -2.90 -12.23 -9.16
N PRO A 171 -3.12 -11.01 -8.63
CA PRO A 171 -2.77 -9.79 -9.35
C PRO A 171 -1.26 -9.58 -9.48
N LEU A 172 -0.44 -10.43 -8.83
CA LEU A 172 1.02 -10.38 -8.88
C LEU A 172 1.62 -11.45 -9.81
N SER A 173 0.82 -12.35 -10.39
CA SER A 173 1.34 -13.34 -11.36
C SER A 173 1.82 -12.68 -12.66
N ASN A 174 2.64 -13.41 -13.41
CA ASN A 174 3.06 -13.01 -14.76
C ASN A 174 1.95 -13.22 -15.79
#